data_AF-A0A8T9ZJL3-F1
#
_entry.id   AF-A0A8T9ZJL3-F1
#
_cell.length_a   1.000
_cell.length_b   1.000
_cell.length_c   1.000
_cell.angle_alpha   90.00
_cell.angle_beta   90.00
_cell.angle_gamma   90.00
#
_symmetry.space_group_name_H-M   'P 1'
#
loop_
_entity.id
_entity.type
_entity.pdbx_description
1 polymer ?
#
loop_
_entity_poly.entity_id
_entity_poly.type
_entity_poly.pdbx_seq_one_letter_code
_entity_poly.pdbx_strand_id
1 'polypeptide(L)'
;MSAFLNLIALISLITSIVFFVKGFKNKPKFKKAALFFCATWVLWFISAMVDPEPTKVNGKRETKAEDKQEAKQETETKKEEKTKQEEAKKQQEAEEKVKQEEAKKQQEAEEKAKQEETKKQQEAEEKVKQEETKKQQEAEEKVKQEEAKKQQEVEEKAKEEEIKKQQEAEQTKDSELNEAQAQEKAEQLKMAQGEGARNKDIKLSQLGVQTIKDGIKYTTSVQDIHIEAKDSLTRIVAIMPVGTTKEQAKQVGDSLARQVASFGTLGLYVDLHSPSKDYLGEYWENFSGDIGIFDSNEKQLARGYINKLNPTKIKW
;
A
#
# COMPACT_ATOMS: atom_id res chain seq x y z
N MET A 1 -3.91 32.93 -38.90
CA MET A 1 -4.02 31.54 -39.42
C MET A 1 -2.91 30.65 -38.84
N SER A 2 -1.63 30.92 -39.07
CA SER A 2 -0.49 30.09 -38.59
C SER A 2 -0.59 29.67 -37.10
N ALA A 3 -0.79 30.60 -36.16
CA ALA A 3 -0.92 30.25 -34.73
C ALA A 3 -2.09 29.29 -34.40
N PHE A 4 -3.19 29.36 -35.16
CA PHE A 4 -4.36 28.50 -34.97
C PHE A 4 -4.11 27.08 -35.52
N LEU A 5 -3.38 26.98 -36.63
CA LEU A 5 -2.93 25.70 -37.19
C LEU A 5 -1.92 25.02 -36.27
N ASN A 6 -0.98 25.77 -35.69
CA ASN A 6 -0.01 25.25 -34.73
C ASN A 6 -0.69 24.76 -33.44
N LEU A 7 -1.75 25.45 -32.97
CA LEU A 7 -2.55 25.00 -31.83
C LEU A 7 -3.32 23.70 -32.13
N ILE A 8 -3.93 23.58 -33.32
CA ILE A 8 -4.60 22.34 -33.75
C ILE A 8 -3.58 21.19 -33.86
N ALA A 9 -2.39 21.45 -34.42
CA ALA A 9 -1.30 20.48 -34.47
C ALA A 9 -0.88 20.00 -33.07
N LEU A 10 -0.67 20.94 -32.13
CA LEU A 10 -0.32 20.63 -30.74
C LEU A 10 -1.40 19.78 -30.03
N ILE A 11 -2.68 20.12 -30.19
CA ILE A 11 -3.79 19.36 -29.62
C ILE A 11 -3.88 17.96 -30.25
N SER A 12 -3.65 17.82 -31.56
CA SER A 12 -3.60 16.52 -32.24
C SER A 12 -2.45 15.63 -31.75
N LEU A 13 -1.29 16.24 -31.48
CA LEU A 13 -0.12 15.55 -30.93
C LEU A 13 -0.41 15.03 -29.51
N ILE A 14 -0.88 15.90 -28.61
CA ILE A 14 -1.22 15.54 -27.22
C ILE A 14 -2.27 14.43 -27.17
N THR A 15 -3.35 14.56 -27.97
CA THR A 15 -4.41 13.54 -28.01
C THR A 15 -3.93 12.20 -28.56
N SER A 16 -3.00 12.19 -29.54
CA SER A 16 -2.37 10.94 -30.01
C SER A 16 -1.54 10.25 -28.92
N ILE A 17 -0.78 11.01 -28.13
CA ILE A 17 0.07 10.49 -27.04
C ILE A 17 -0.80 9.86 -25.95
N VAL A 18 -1.90 10.52 -25.57
CA VAL A 18 -2.85 9.98 -24.58
C VAL A 18 -3.50 8.68 -25.07
N PHE A 19 -3.90 8.61 -26.35
CA PHE A 19 -4.41 7.37 -26.95
C PHE A 19 -3.36 6.26 -27.02
N PHE A 20 -2.10 6.60 -27.31
CA PHE A 20 -0.98 5.66 -27.35
C PHE A 20 -0.70 5.04 -25.97
N VAL A 21 -0.60 5.88 -24.93
CA VAL A 21 -0.38 5.43 -23.53
C VAL A 21 -1.54 4.58 -23.02
N LYS A 22 -2.80 4.98 -23.31
CA LYS A 22 -3.98 4.20 -22.91
C LYS A 22 -4.11 2.90 -23.71
N GLY A 23 -3.69 2.89 -24.97
CA GLY A 23 -3.65 1.72 -25.85
C GLY A 23 -2.61 0.68 -25.45
N PHE A 24 -1.48 1.10 -24.85
CA PHE A 24 -0.39 0.22 -24.43
C PHE A 24 -0.82 -0.87 -23.43
N LYS A 25 -1.89 -0.63 -22.66
CA LYS A 25 -2.47 -1.63 -21.73
C LYS A 25 -3.23 -2.77 -22.43
N ASN A 26 -3.65 -2.62 -23.70
CA ASN A 26 -4.40 -3.62 -24.46
C ASN A 26 -3.64 -4.12 -25.70
N LYS A 27 -2.71 -5.06 -25.47
CA LYS A 27 -1.71 -5.56 -26.42
C LYS A 27 -2.19 -5.95 -27.84
N PRO A 28 -3.37 -6.58 -28.09
CA PRO A 28 -3.76 -6.97 -29.45
C PRO A 28 -4.30 -5.83 -30.31
N LYS A 29 -4.86 -4.76 -29.72
CA LYS A 29 -5.43 -3.62 -30.47
C LYS A 29 -4.37 -2.55 -30.76
N PHE A 30 -3.39 -2.40 -29.88
CA PHE A 30 -2.27 -1.45 -30.03
C PHE A 30 -1.45 -1.66 -31.32
N LYS A 31 -1.11 -2.91 -31.67
CA LYS A 31 -0.30 -3.20 -32.87
C LYS A 31 -0.94 -2.70 -34.17
N LYS A 32 -2.27 -2.78 -34.29
CA LYS A 32 -3.01 -2.29 -35.47
C LYS A 32 -3.08 -0.76 -35.50
N ALA A 33 -3.30 -0.12 -34.35
CA ALA A 33 -3.33 1.34 -34.24
C ALA A 33 -1.95 1.97 -34.53
N ALA A 34 -0.87 1.41 -33.98
CA ALA A 34 0.50 1.89 -34.19
C ALA A 34 0.93 1.80 -35.67
N LEU A 35 0.57 0.72 -36.36
CA LEU A 35 0.85 0.57 -37.80
C LEU A 35 0.19 1.68 -38.63
N PHE A 36 -1.07 2.01 -38.34
CA PHE A 36 -1.78 3.11 -38.99
C PHE A 36 -1.14 4.48 -38.71
N PHE A 37 -0.71 4.74 -37.47
CA PHE A 37 -0.03 6.00 -37.10
C PHE A 37 1.33 6.18 -37.79
N CYS A 38 2.14 5.12 -37.92
CA CYS A 38 3.39 5.19 -38.67
C CYS A 38 3.13 5.43 -40.17
N ALA A 39 2.13 4.77 -40.76
CA ALA A 39 1.79 4.95 -42.18
C ALA A 39 1.35 6.39 -42.50
N THR A 40 0.53 7.02 -41.64
CA THR A 40 0.09 8.41 -41.85
C THR A 40 1.20 9.44 -41.64
N TRP A 41 2.09 9.22 -40.66
CA TRP A 41 3.26 10.08 -40.44
C TRP A 41 4.25 10.07 -41.61
N VAL A 42 4.54 8.89 -42.17
CA VAL A 42 5.42 8.76 -43.35
C VAL A 42 4.82 9.48 -44.57
N LEU A 43 3.51 9.36 -44.78
CA LEU A 43 2.84 10.01 -45.92
C LEU A 43 2.87 11.54 -45.81
N TRP A 44 2.74 12.08 -44.60
CA TRP A 44 2.86 13.53 -44.34
C TRP A 44 4.29 14.04 -44.58
N PHE A 45 5.31 13.28 -44.16
CA PHE A 45 6.72 13.64 -44.36
C PHE A 45 7.14 13.64 -45.84
N ILE A 46 6.65 12.68 -46.63
CA ILE A 46 6.92 12.63 -48.08
C ILE A 46 6.31 13.84 -48.80
N SER A 47 5.12 14.30 -48.37
CA SER A 47 4.48 15.49 -48.93
C SER A 47 5.20 16.81 -48.60
N ALA A 48 6.15 16.80 -47.65
CA ALA A 48 6.95 17.97 -47.26
C ALA A 48 8.32 18.05 -47.96
N MET A 49 8.66 17.11 -48.84
CA MET A 49 9.90 17.14 -49.64
C MET A 49 9.73 17.66 -51.08
N VAL A 50 8.54 18.15 -51.44
CA VAL A 50 8.29 18.78 -52.75
C VAL A 50 8.14 20.28 -52.56
N ASP A 51 9.27 20.99 -52.59
CA ASP A 51 9.33 22.45 -52.77
C ASP A 51 9.81 22.78 -54.21
N PRO A 52 9.26 23.82 -54.86
CA PRO A 52 9.49 24.07 -56.29
C PRO A 52 10.73 24.93 -56.57
N GLU A 53 11.45 24.61 -57.66
CA GLU A 53 12.59 25.42 -58.13
C GLU A 53 12.16 26.80 -58.64
N PRO A 54 12.87 27.89 -58.28
CA PRO A 54 12.77 29.17 -58.96
C PRO A 54 13.81 29.27 -60.10
N THR A 55 13.30 29.36 -61.34
CA THR A 55 14.08 29.65 -62.55
C THR A 55 14.99 30.89 -62.41
N LYS A 56 16.26 30.77 -62.82
CA LYS A 56 17.13 31.92 -63.11
C LYS A 56 17.36 32.05 -64.62
N VAL A 57 17.07 33.26 -65.14
CA VAL A 57 17.27 33.64 -66.54
C VAL A 57 18.77 33.69 -66.88
N ASN A 58 19.14 33.26 -68.08
CA ASN A 58 20.52 33.13 -68.55
C ASN A 58 20.71 33.79 -69.95
N GLY A 59 21.95 34.17 -70.27
CA GLY A 59 22.35 34.85 -71.52
C GLY A 59 22.61 36.35 -71.33
N LYS A 60 23.55 36.99 -72.04
CA LYS A 60 24.27 36.62 -73.27
C LYS A 60 25.58 37.46 -73.30
N ARG A 61 26.79 36.90 -73.40
CA ARG A 61 27.56 36.52 -74.63
C ARG A 61 27.71 37.61 -75.70
N GLU A 62 28.96 37.97 -76.01
CA GLU A 62 29.58 38.29 -77.32
C GLU A 62 31.04 38.72 -77.02
N THR A 63 32.17 38.15 -77.50
CA THR A 63 32.58 37.24 -78.61
C THR A 63 32.99 37.93 -79.93
N LYS A 64 34.11 37.46 -80.53
CA LYS A 64 34.80 37.87 -81.79
C LYS A 64 35.61 39.19 -81.72
N ALA A 65 36.73 39.39 -82.45
CA ALA A 65 37.69 38.53 -83.19
C ALA A 65 38.99 39.39 -83.43
N GLU A 66 40.07 39.06 -84.16
CA GLU A 66 40.52 37.97 -85.07
C GLU A 66 41.97 37.58 -84.66
N ASP A 67 42.39 36.31 -84.64
CA ASP A 67 43.00 35.48 -85.71
C ASP A 67 44.27 36.02 -86.42
N LYS A 68 45.27 35.13 -86.48
CA LYS A 68 46.39 35.03 -87.43
C LYS A 68 47.61 35.98 -87.37
N GLN A 69 48.52 35.67 -86.44
CA GLN A 69 49.96 35.70 -86.75
C GLN A 69 50.69 34.51 -86.08
N GLU A 70 50.64 33.35 -86.75
CA GLU A 70 51.31 32.13 -86.29
C GLU A 70 52.84 32.16 -86.49
N ALA A 71 53.52 31.22 -85.80
CA ALA A 71 54.90 30.80 -86.02
C ALA A 71 56.05 31.75 -85.59
N LYS A 72 56.02 32.25 -84.35
CA LYS A 72 57.27 32.42 -83.56
C LYS A 72 57.19 32.49 -82.02
N GLN A 73 56.01 32.34 -81.39
CA GLN A 73 55.83 32.65 -79.96
C GLN A 73 55.36 31.47 -79.05
N GLU A 74 55.31 30.23 -79.55
CA GLU A 74 54.81 29.07 -78.77
C GLU A 74 55.69 28.66 -77.57
N THR A 75 56.95 29.12 -77.49
CA THR A 75 57.91 28.62 -76.49
C THR A 75 57.89 29.40 -75.16
N GLU A 76 57.45 30.67 -75.14
CA GLU A 76 57.45 31.49 -73.92
C GLU A 76 56.09 31.52 -73.21
N THR A 77 54.98 31.65 -73.95
CA THR A 77 53.62 31.73 -73.37
C THR A 77 53.28 30.51 -72.50
N LYS A 78 53.70 29.32 -72.94
CA LYS A 78 53.46 28.04 -72.23
C LYS A 78 54.21 27.91 -70.89
N LYS A 79 55.19 28.79 -70.63
CA LYS A 79 55.92 28.85 -69.36
C LYS A 79 55.30 29.87 -68.41
N GLU A 80 54.85 31.01 -68.92
CA GLU A 80 54.18 32.05 -68.12
C GLU A 80 52.76 31.65 -67.70
N GLU A 81 52.00 30.99 -68.58
CA GLU A 81 50.65 30.49 -68.30
C GLU A 81 50.66 29.39 -67.22
N LYS A 82 51.66 28.49 -67.25
CA LYS A 82 51.88 27.50 -66.18
C LYS A 82 52.16 28.16 -64.83
N THR A 83 53.01 29.19 -64.78
CA THR A 83 53.32 29.89 -63.53
C THR A 83 52.08 30.58 -62.96
N LYS A 84 51.28 31.26 -63.80
CA LYS A 84 50.01 31.88 -63.37
C LYS A 84 48.96 30.85 -62.92
N GLN A 85 48.87 29.69 -63.58
CA GLN A 85 47.99 28.60 -63.12
C GLN A 85 48.42 28.02 -61.76
N GLU A 86 49.73 27.81 -61.55
CA GLU A 86 50.24 27.25 -60.29
C GLU A 86 50.09 28.23 -59.12
N GLU A 87 50.30 29.52 -59.35
CA GLU A 87 50.08 30.59 -58.36
C GLU A 87 48.60 30.78 -58.03
N ALA A 88 47.71 30.77 -59.03
CA ALA A 88 46.26 30.81 -58.81
C ALA A 88 45.76 29.58 -58.04
N LYS A 89 46.32 28.38 -58.32
CA LYS A 89 45.98 27.16 -57.58
C LYS A 89 46.43 27.24 -56.12
N LYS A 90 47.62 27.79 -55.84
CA LYS A 90 48.11 28.05 -54.49
C LYS A 90 47.25 29.05 -53.71
N GLN A 91 46.77 30.11 -54.37
CA GLN A 91 45.85 31.07 -53.75
C GLN A 91 44.49 30.44 -53.44
N GLN A 92 43.93 29.63 -54.35
CA GLN A 92 42.69 28.88 -54.07
C GLN A 92 42.85 27.89 -52.92
N GLU A 93 43.95 27.13 -52.87
CA GLU A 93 44.19 26.16 -51.79
C GLU A 93 44.42 26.85 -50.42
N ALA A 94 44.98 28.07 -50.42
CA ALA A 94 45.10 28.89 -49.21
C ALA A 94 43.75 29.45 -48.76
N GLU A 95 42.93 29.97 -49.69
CA GLU A 95 41.59 30.51 -49.39
C GLU A 95 40.63 29.40 -48.91
N GLU A 96 40.72 28.20 -49.49
CA GLU A 96 39.94 27.04 -49.05
C GLU A 96 40.33 26.57 -47.64
N LYS A 97 41.63 26.59 -47.29
CA LYS A 97 42.10 26.30 -45.93
C LYS A 97 41.61 27.33 -44.92
N VAL A 98 41.64 28.63 -45.25
CA VAL A 98 41.11 29.68 -44.38
C VAL A 98 39.60 29.51 -44.18
N LYS A 99 38.84 29.21 -45.24
CA LYS A 99 37.39 28.93 -45.15
C LYS A 99 37.08 27.67 -44.33
N GLN A 100 37.87 26.60 -44.45
CA GLN A 100 37.72 25.41 -43.60
C GLN A 100 38.02 25.73 -42.12
N GLU A 101 39.07 26.50 -41.83
CA GLU A 101 39.43 26.84 -40.45
C GLU A 101 38.36 27.74 -39.81
N GLU A 102 37.84 28.74 -40.54
CA GLU A 102 36.77 29.61 -40.07
C GLU A 102 35.46 28.84 -39.84
N ALA A 103 35.06 27.96 -40.76
CA ALA A 103 33.89 27.10 -40.60
C ALA A 103 34.01 26.16 -39.40
N LYS A 104 35.20 25.58 -39.17
CA LYS A 104 35.47 24.71 -38.02
C LYS A 104 35.41 25.49 -36.69
N LYS A 105 35.87 26.73 -36.68
CA LYS A 105 35.84 27.64 -35.52
C LYS A 105 34.41 28.10 -35.20
N GLN A 106 33.56 28.31 -36.22
CA GLN A 106 32.13 28.57 -36.03
C GLN A 106 31.40 27.35 -35.47
N GLN A 107 31.67 26.14 -35.99
CA GLN A 107 31.08 24.90 -35.46
C GLN A 107 31.46 24.66 -33.98
N GLU A 108 32.72 24.85 -33.60
CA GLU A 108 33.15 24.67 -32.20
C GLU A 108 32.52 25.70 -31.25
N ALA A 109 32.28 26.93 -31.73
CA ALA A 109 31.56 27.95 -30.96
C ALA A 109 30.07 27.62 -30.80
N GLU A 110 29.41 27.12 -31.87
CA GLU A 110 28.00 26.71 -31.82
C GLU A 110 27.79 25.48 -30.93
N GLU A 111 28.70 24.51 -30.95
CA GLU A 111 28.64 23.33 -30.08
C GLU A 111 28.80 23.72 -28.60
N LYS A 112 29.73 24.63 -28.27
CA LYS A 112 29.90 25.15 -26.91
C LYS A 112 28.66 25.92 -26.43
N ALA A 113 28.05 26.74 -27.29
CA ALA A 113 26.80 27.43 -26.97
C ALA A 113 25.65 26.44 -26.67
N LYS A 114 25.48 25.41 -27.51
CA LYS A 114 24.48 24.35 -27.31
C LYS A 114 24.72 23.54 -26.03
N GLN A 115 25.97 23.23 -25.69
CA GLN A 115 26.30 22.56 -24.43
C GLN A 115 25.96 23.44 -23.21
N GLU A 116 26.29 24.73 -23.23
CA GLU A 116 25.99 25.64 -22.11
C GLU A 116 24.48 25.86 -21.93
N GLU A 117 23.72 25.99 -23.02
CA GLU A 117 22.26 26.09 -22.98
C GLU A 117 21.62 24.81 -22.41
N THR A 118 22.04 23.63 -22.90
CA THR A 118 21.57 22.33 -22.40
C THR A 118 21.83 22.19 -20.90
N LYS A 119 23.01 22.62 -20.43
CA LYS A 119 23.40 22.53 -19.03
C LYS A 119 22.57 23.47 -18.14
N LYS A 120 22.26 24.69 -18.61
CA LYS A 120 21.35 25.62 -17.91
C LYS A 120 19.91 25.09 -17.85
N GLN A 121 19.42 24.46 -18.92
CA GLN A 121 18.09 23.84 -18.91
C GLN A 121 18.01 22.68 -17.91
N GLN A 122 19.03 21.81 -17.86
CA GLN A 122 19.10 20.72 -16.87
C GLN A 122 19.15 21.22 -15.43
N GLU A 123 19.97 22.23 -15.12
CA GLU A 123 20.07 22.80 -13.77
C GLU A 123 18.76 23.50 -13.33
N ALA A 124 18.03 24.09 -14.27
CA ALA A 124 16.69 24.66 -14.01
C ALA A 124 15.65 23.56 -13.74
N GLU A 125 15.63 22.49 -14.54
CA GLU A 125 14.70 21.37 -14.36
C GLU A 125 14.95 20.63 -13.04
N GLU A 126 16.21 20.45 -12.63
CA GLU A 126 16.56 19.83 -11.35
C GLU A 126 16.10 20.68 -10.16
N LYS A 127 16.26 22.01 -10.21
CA LYS A 127 15.76 22.92 -9.16
C LYS A 127 14.23 22.87 -9.03
N VAL A 128 13.51 22.83 -10.15
CA VAL A 128 12.04 22.68 -10.15
C VAL A 128 11.64 21.35 -9.51
N LYS A 129 12.29 20.23 -9.88
CA LYS A 129 12.03 18.91 -9.27
C LYS A 129 12.33 18.87 -7.77
N GLN A 130 13.41 19.51 -7.31
CA GLN A 130 13.72 19.60 -5.88
C GLN A 130 12.68 20.43 -5.10
N GLU A 131 12.21 21.55 -5.67
CA GLU A 131 11.19 22.38 -5.01
C GLU A 131 9.82 21.68 -4.97
N GLU A 132 9.43 21.01 -6.06
CA GLU A 132 8.19 20.24 -6.12
C GLU A 132 8.21 19.05 -5.13
N THR A 133 9.34 18.35 -5.02
CA THR A 133 9.53 17.26 -4.05
C THR A 133 9.43 17.78 -2.61
N LYS A 134 10.04 18.93 -2.29
CA LYS A 134 9.91 19.56 -0.97
C LYS A 134 8.46 19.95 -0.65
N LYS A 135 7.74 20.55 -1.60
CA LYS A 135 6.32 20.89 -1.43
C LYS A 135 5.43 19.67 -1.20
N GLN A 136 5.70 18.55 -1.89
CA GLN A 136 4.98 17.30 -1.65
C GLN A 136 5.26 16.74 -0.25
N GLN A 137 6.53 16.73 0.19
CA GLN A 137 6.91 16.28 1.53
C GLN A 137 6.28 17.14 2.64
N GLU A 138 6.31 18.47 2.52
CA GLU A 138 5.72 19.38 3.51
C GLU A 138 4.18 19.26 3.57
N ALA A 139 3.53 18.99 2.43
CA ALA A 139 2.10 18.71 2.39
C ALA A 139 1.76 17.37 3.05
N GLU A 140 2.52 16.31 2.78
CA GLU A 140 2.32 14.98 3.39
C GLU A 140 2.56 14.99 4.91
N GLU A 141 3.56 15.75 5.38
CA GLU A 141 3.81 15.94 6.81
C GLU A 141 2.67 16.69 7.50
N LYS A 142 2.13 17.75 6.88
CA LYS A 142 0.96 18.47 7.40
C LYS A 142 -0.29 17.60 7.48
N VAL A 143 -0.55 16.77 6.47
CA VAL A 143 -1.66 15.79 6.50
C VAL A 143 -1.47 14.79 7.63
N LYS A 144 -0.26 14.24 7.82
CA LYS A 144 0.05 13.32 8.93
C LYS A 144 -0.10 13.98 10.31
N GLN A 145 0.31 15.25 10.47
CA GLN A 145 0.08 15.97 11.73
C GLN A 145 -1.40 16.25 12.00
N GLU A 146 -2.19 16.60 10.97
CA GLU A 146 -3.63 16.82 11.14
C GLU A 146 -4.38 15.52 11.45
N GLU A 147 -4.01 14.41 10.80
CA GLU A 147 -4.57 13.09 11.08
C GLU A 147 -4.21 12.62 12.49
N ALA A 148 -2.95 12.78 12.92
CA ALA A 148 -2.53 12.45 14.28
C ALA A 148 -3.27 13.28 15.34
N LYS A 149 -3.50 14.58 15.09
CA LYS A 149 -4.32 15.43 15.97
C LYS A 149 -5.78 14.97 16.02
N LYS A 150 -6.38 14.60 14.89
CA LYS A 150 -7.75 14.05 14.86
C LYS A 150 -7.84 12.70 15.59
N GLN A 151 -6.85 11.84 15.47
CA GLN A 151 -6.80 10.57 16.22
C GLN A 151 -6.68 10.84 17.73
N GLN A 152 -5.83 11.78 18.16
CA GLN A 152 -5.74 12.19 19.56
C GLN A 152 -7.05 12.81 20.08
N GLU A 153 -7.69 13.70 19.34
CA GLU A 153 -8.97 14.31 19.76
C GLU A 153 -10.10 13.28 19.86
N VAL A 154 -10.11 12.27 18.99
CA VAL A 154 -11.06 11.14 19.07
C VAL A 154 -10.75 10.22 20.25
N GLU A 155 -9.48 9.95 20.54
CA GLU A 155 -9.08 9.14 21.71
C GLU A 155 -9.34 9.86 23.03
N GLU A 156 -9.13 11.18 23.09
CA GLU A 156 -9.42 12.02 24.25
C GLU A 156 -10.94 12.10 24.50
N LYS A 157 -11.75 12.31 23.45
CA LYS A 157 -13.22 12.23 23.56
C LYS A 157 -13.73 10.84 23.94
N ALA A 158 -13.11 9.78 23.44
CA ALA A 158 -13.45 8.40 23.83
C ALA A 158 -13.14 8.16 25.32
N LYS A 159 -12.01 8.66 25.82
CA LYS A 159 -11.65 8.60 27.25
C LYS A 159 -12.56 9.47 28.12
N GLU A 160 -12.96 10.65 27.64
CA GLU A 160 -13.91 11.50 28.35
C GLU A 160 -15.31 10.87 28.41
N GLU A 161 -15.78 10.26 27.32
CA GLU A 161 -17.04 9.49 27.31
C GLU A 161 -16.95 8.22 28.17
N GLU A 162 -15.80 7.54 28.20
CA GLU A 162 -15.57 6.38 29.06
C GLU A 162 -15.55 6.79 30.54
N ILE A 163 -14.84 7.86 30.92
CA ILE A 163 -14.86 8.40 32.29
C ILE A 163 -16.28 8.84 32.67
N LYS A 164 -17.02 9.47 31.76
CA LYS A 164 -18.40 9.88 32.02
C LYS A 164 -19.33 8.67 32.20
N LYS A 165 -19.17 7.61 31.40
CA LYS A 165 -19.85 6.32 31.61
C LYS A 165 -19.41 5.62 32.89
N GLN A 166 -18.15 5.74 33.31
CA GLN A 166 -17.68 5.20 34.58
C GLN A 166 -18.26 5.97 35.77
N GLN A 167 -18.39 7.29 35.69
CA GLN A 167 -19.03 8.13 36.72
C GLN A 167 -20.55 7.94 36.78
N GLU A 168 -21.21 7.83 35.63
CA GLU A 168 -22.64 7.53 35.54
C GLU A 168 -22.91 6.10 36.04
N ALA A 169 -22.01 5.15 35.73
CA ALA A 169 -22.01 3.82 36.32
C ALA A 169 -21.68 3.80 37.82
N GLU A 170 -20.84 4.70 38.34
CA GLU A 170 -20.62 4.88 39.78
C GLU A 170 -21.87 5.44 40.47
N GLN A 171 -22.58 6.39 39.86
CA GLN A 171 -23.84 6.89 40.42
C GLN A 171 -24.96 5.84 40.42
N THR A 172 -25.07 5.01 39.37
CA THR A 172 -25.98 3.84 39.44
C THR A 172 -25.47 2.80 40.43
N LYS A 173 -24.15 2.55 40.51
CA LYS A 173 -23.57 1.61 41.48
C LYS A 173 -23.75 2.06 42.92
N ASP A 174 -23.74 3.34 43.27
CA ASP A 174 -23.98 3.81 44.65
C ASP A 174 -25.46 3.69 45.04
N SER A 175 -26.37 3.85 44.07
CA SER A 175 -27.80 3.59 44.27
C SER A 175 -28.09 2.09 44.38
N GLU A 176 -27.50 1.28 43.50
CA GLU A 176 -27.57 -0.18 43.53
C GLU A 176 -26.79 -0.77 44.71
N LEU A 177 -25.71 -0.13 45.21
CA LEU A 177 -25.01 -0.56 46.43
C LEU A 177 -25.91 -0.37 47.63
N ASN A 178 -26.67 0.72 47.73
CA ASN A 178 -27.57 0.92 48.86
C ASN A 178 -28.72 -0.08 48.87
N GLU A 179 -29.32 -0.39 47.70
CA GLU A 179 -30.34 -1.45 47.62
C GLU A 179 -29.73 -2.85 47.79
N ALA A 180 -28.56 -3.14 47.21
CA ALA A 180 -27.87 -4.41 47.37
C ALA A 180 -27.37 -4.61 48.80
N GLN A 181 -26.86 -3.58 49.50
CA GLN A 181 -26.48 -3.66 50.92
C GLN A 181 -27.70 -3.71 51.83
N ALA A 182 -28.84 -3.09 51.46
CA ALA A 182 -30.10 -3.27 52.19
C ALA A 182 -30.65 -4.69 52.03
N GLN A 183 -30.55 -5.28 50.83
CA GLN A 183 -30.89 -6.68 50.57
C GLN A 183 -29.91 -7.65 51.23
N GLU A 184 -28.60 -7.41 51.13
CA GLU A 184 -27.53 -8.19 51.77
C GLU A 184 -27.68 -8.15 53.29
N LYS A 185 -28.02 -6.99 53.89
CA LYS A 185 -28.26 -6.88 55.33
C LYS A 185 -29.57 -7.56 55.75
N ALA A 186 -30.58 -7.61 54.89
CA ALA A 186 -31.80 -8.39 55.10
C ALA A 186 -31.57 -9.90 54.92
N GLU A 187 -30.67 -10.31 54.01
CA GLU A 187 -30.24 -11.70 53.84
C GLU A 187 -29.29 -12.15 54.95
N GLN A 188 -28.36 -11.31 55.42
CA GLN A 188 -27.55 -11.58 56.61
C GLN A 188 -28.43 -11.76 57.85
N LEU A 189 -29.53 -11.00 57.98
CA LEU A 189 -30.54 -11.21 59.04
C LEU A 189 -31.32 -12.53 58.89
N LYS A 190 -31.55 -13.02 57.68
CA LYS A 190 -32.11 -14.36 57.43
C LYS A 190 -31.09 -15.48 57.64
N MET A 191 -29.84 -15.28 57.22
CA MET A 191 -28.74 -16.25 57.40
C MET A 191 -28.32 -16.39 58.87
N ALA A 192 -28.48 -15.34 59.68
CA ALA A 192 -28.38 -15.40 61.14
C ALA A 192 -29.44 -16.32 61.79
N GLN A 193 -30.48 -16.73 61.06
CA GLN A 193 -31.46 -17.74 61.50
C GLN A 193 -31.15 -19.18 61.00
N GLY A 194 -30.00 -19.42 60.39
CA GLY A 194 -29.42 -20.77 60.32
C GLY A 194 -29.63 -21.57 59.02
N GLU A 195 -29.82 -20.92 57.87
CA GLU A 195 -29.75 -21.58 56.56
C GLU A 195 -28.63 -20.99 55.69
N GLY A 196 -27.39 -21.44 55.93
CA GLY A 196 -26.32 -21.31 54.94
C GLY A 196 -26.68 -22.18 53.72
N ALA A 197 -26.83 -21.56 52.55
CA ALA A 197 -27.45 -22.13 51.35
C ALA A 197 -26.61 -23.22 50.64
N ARG A 198 -26.37 -24.35 51.33
CA ARG A 198 -25.89 -25.59 50.74
C ARG A 198 -26.99 -26.26 49.92
N ASN A 199 -27.41 -25.72 48.77
CA ASN A 199 -28.14 -26.47 47.72
C ASN A 199 -28.35 -25.68 46.39
N LYS A 200 -27.90 -26.29 45.28
CA LYS A 200 -28.57 -26.37 43.96
C LYS A 200 -28.61 -25.18 42.98
N ASP A 201 -28.60 -23.92 43.40
CA ASP A 201 -28.84 -22.78 42.46
C ASP A 201 -27.59 -21.99 42.02
N ILE A 202 -26.40 -22.60 42.10
CA ILE A 202 -25.12 -21.98 41.70
C ILE A 202 -25.08 -21.82 40.17
N LYS A 203 -25.31 -20.62 39.64
CA LYS A 203 -25.22 -20.34 38.20
C LYS A 203 -23.79 -19.95 37.80
N LEU A 204 -23.45 -20.09 36.51
CA LEU A 204 -22.28 -19.40 35.97
C LEU A 204 -22.56 -17.89 35.93
N SER A 205 -21.63 -17.08 36.42
CA SER A 205 -21.70 -15.63 36.32
C SER A 205 -21.19 -15.16 34.95
N GLN A 206 -21.77 -14.07 34.43
CA GLN A 206 -21.31 -13.47 33.18
C GLN A 206 -19.85 -13.00 33.29
N LEU A 207 -19.50 -12.42 34.45
CA LEU A 207 -18.13 -12.02 34.79
C LEU A 207 -17.18 -13.22 34.74
N GLY A 208 -17.52 -14.32 35.42
CA GLY A 208 -16.71 -15.54 35.49
C GLY A 208 -16.49 -16.17 34.12
N VAL A 209 -17.54 -16.30 33.31
CA VAL A 209 -17.43 -16.78 31.92
C VAL A 209 -16.50 -15.87 31.11
N GLN A 210 -16.59 -14.55 31.26
CA GLN A 210 -15.71 -13.62 30.54
C GLN A 210 -14.25 -13.73 31.00
N THR A 211 -13.99 -13.78 32.31
CA THR A 211 -12.66 -14.01 32.88
C THR A 211 -12.02 -15.29 32.34
N ILE A 212 -12.79 -16.37 32.22
CA ILE A 212 -12.32 -17.63 31.63
C ILE A 212 -11.95 -17.44 30.15
N LYS A 213 -12.85 -16.85 29.34
CA LYS A 213 -12.60 -16.60 27.91
C LYS A 213 -11.35 -15.78 27.66
N ASP A 214 -11.11 -14.76 28.48
CA ASP A 214 -9.94 -13.90 28.33
C ASP A 214 -8.66 -14.60 28.83
N GLY A 215 -8.69 -15.25 29.99
CA GLY A 215 -7.55 -16.02 30.51
C GLY A 215 -7.07 -17.13 29.55
N ILE A 216 -8.00 -17.79 28.86
CA ILE A 216 -7.71 -18.86 27.88
C ILE A 216 -6.93 -18.35 26.67
N LYS A 217 -7.26 -17.17 26.14
CA LYS A 217 -6.55 -16.55 25.00
C LYS A 217 -5.08 -16.30 25.28
N TYR A 218 -4.71 -16.06 26.54
CA TYR A 218 -3.32 -15.84 26.96
C TYR A 218 -2.59 -17.11 27.39
N THR A 219 -3.31 -18.13 27.88
CA THR A 219 -2.70 -19.33 28.50
C THR A 219 -2.71 -20.58 27.61
N THR A 220 -3.48 -20.58 26.53
CA THR A 220 -3.63 -21.74 25.64
C THR A 220 -3.72 -21.32 24.18
N SER A 221 -3.39 -22.21 23.25
CA SER A 221 -3.57 -21.99 21.81
C SER A 221 -5.03 -22.17 21.35
N VAL A 222 -6.02 -21.81 22.17
CA VAL A 222 -7.45 -21.85 21.80
C VAL A 222 -7.79 -20.62 20.97
N GLN A 223 -8.45 -20.81 19.83
CA GLN A 223 -8.87 -19.72 18.93
C GLN A 223 -10.18 -19.08 19.36
N ASP A 224 -11.15 -19.90 19.78
CA ASP A 224 -12.45 -19.47 20.27
C ASP A 224 -12.99 -20.44 21.32
N ILE A 225 -13.83 -19.94 22.22
CA ILE A 225 -14.48 -20.72 23.26
C ILE A 225 -15.90 -20.22 23.58
N HIS A 226 -16.82 -21.18 23.61
CA HIS A 226 -18.18 -21.02 24.10
C HIS A 226 -18.37 -21.80 25.40
N ILE A 227 -19.01 -21.17 26.39
CA ILE A 227 -19.39 -21.79 27.66
C ILE A 227 -20.85 -21.41 27.93
N GLU A 228 -21.68 -22.41 28.22
CA GLU A 228 -23.10 -22.27 28.56
C GLU A 228 -23.42 -23.17 29.76
N ALA A 229 -24.21 -22.71 30.71
CA ALA A 229 -24.78 -23.54 31.77
C ALA A 229 -26.31 -23.45 31.77
N LYS A 230 -26.97 -24.59 31.70
CA LYS A 230 -28.43 -24.72 31.63
C LYS A 230 -28.88 -26.03 32.28
N ASP A 231 -29.93 -25.99 33.09
CA ASP A 231 -30.63 -27.17 33.63
C ASP A 231 -29.70 -28.24 34.25
N SER A 232 -28.73 -27.80 35.06
CA SER A 232 -27.65 -28.63 35.67
C SER A 232 -26.62 -29.25 34.71
N LEU A 233 -26.58 -28.85 33.44
CA LEU A 233 -25.53 -29.18 32.47
C LEU A 233 -24.71 -27.94 32.12
N THR A 234 -23.38 -28.05 32.18
CA THR A 234 -22.45 -27.07 31.62
C THR A 234 -21.86 -27.60 30.33
N ARG A 235 -22.04 -26.88 29.24
CA ARG A 235 -21.38 -27.16 27.96
C ARG A 235 -20.17 -26.25 27.79
N ILE A 236 -19.05 -26.85 27.41
CA ILE A 236 -17.84 -26.14 27.02
C ILE A 236 -17.50 -26.57 25.59
N VAL A 237 -17.35 -25.62 24.68
CA VAL A 237 -16.89 -25.86 23.30
C VAL A 237 -15.67 -24.99 23.05
N ALA A 238 -14.56 -25.59 22.62
CA ALA A 238 -13.34 -24.86 22.27
C ALA A 238 -12.83 -25.24 20.89
N ILE A 239 -12.36 -24.24 20.14
CA ILE A 239 -11.81 -24.36 18.79
C ILE A 239 -10.29 -24.25 18.85
N MET A 240 -9.60 -25.24 18.30
CA MET A 240 -8.15 -25.37 18.29
C MET A 240 -7.58 -25.21 16.85
N PRO A 241 -6.31 -24.80 16.71
CA PRO A 241 -5.62 -24.80 15.43
C PRO A 241 -5.59 -26.18 14.77
N VAL A 242 -5.72 -26.19 13.44
CA VAL A 242 -5.53 -27.37 12.60
C VAL A 242 -4.14 -27.98 12.89
N GLY A 243 -4.10 -29.30 13.09
CA GLY A 243 -2.88 -30.03 13.46
C GLY A 243 -2.71 -30.28 14.96
N THR A 244 -3.56 -29.71 15.82
CA THR A 244 -3.64 -30.05 17.26
C THR A 244 -3.89 -31.55 17.46
N THR A 245 -3.13 -32.20 18.33
CA THR A 245 -3.29 -33.64 18.61
C THR A 245 -4.48 -33.92 19.53
N LYS A 246 -4.94 -35.18 19.56
CA LYS A 246 -6.00 -35.62 20.47
C LYS A 246 -5.59 -35.44 21.93
N GLU A 247 -4.32 -35.68 22.25
CA GLU A 247 -3.76 -35.58 23.59
C GLU A 247 -3.68 -34.12 24.05
N GLN A 248 -3.27 -33.21 23.17
CA GLN A 248 -3.32 -31.76 23.42
C GLN A 248 -4.77 -31.28 23.62
N ALA A 249 -5.71 -31.74 22.80
CA ALA A 249 -7.13 -31.40 22.94
C ALA A 249 -7.69 -31.84 24.30
N LYS A 250 -7.33 -33.04 24.79
CA LYS A 250 -7.71 -33.51 26.13
C LYS A 250 -7.10 -32.64 27.24
N GLN A 251 -5.81 -32.30 27.15
CA GLN A 251 -5.14 -31.44 28.12
C GLN A 251 -5.76 -30.05 28.20
N VAL A 252 -6.13 -29.46 27.05
CA VAL A 252 -6.89 -28.21 26.99
C VAL A 252 -8.22 -28.39 27.72
N GLY A 253 -9.02 -29.41 27.39
CA GLY A 253 -10.30 -29.65 28.07
C GLY A 253 -10.19 -29.89 29.59
N ASP A 254 -9.15 -30.59 30.05
CA ASP A 254 -8.85 -30.77 31.48
C ASP A 254 -8.52 -29.41 32.16
N SER A 255 -7.88 -28.49 31.43
CA SER A 255 -7.63 -27.11 31.90
C SER A 255 -8.92 -26.29 31.92
N LEU A 256 -9.73 -26.35 30.86
CA LEU A 256 -11.01 -25.64 30.74
C LEU A 256 -11.99 -26.02 31.86
N ALA A 257 -12.10 -27.31 32.18
CA ALA A 257 -12.97 -27.77 33.27
C ALA A 257 -12.55 -27.21 34.63
N ARG A 258 -11.25 -27.15 34.91
CA ARG A 258 -10.74 -26.54 36.15
C ARG A 258 -10.96 -25.03 36.17
N GLN A 259 -10.71 -24.33 35.06
CA GLN A 259 -10.96 -22.88 34.98
C GLN A 259 -12.44 -22.53 35.18
N VAL A 260 -13.36 -23.34 34.65
CA VAL A 260 -14.80 -23.21 34.92
C VAL A 260 -15.11 -23.41 36.41
N ALA A 261 -14.48 -24.35 37.10
CA ALA A 261 -14.68 -24.52 38.54
C ALA A 261 -14.03 -23.42 39.40
N SER A 262 -12.88 -22.89 39.00
CA SER A 262 -12.19 -21.79 39.71
C SER A 262 -12.87 -20.44 39.56
N PHE A 263 -13.36 -20.13 38.36
CA PHE A 263 -13.77 -18.77 37.99
C PHE A 263 -15.22 -18.67 37.52
N GLY A 264 -15.89 -19.79 37.22
CA GLY A 264 -17.23 -19.77 36.64
C GLY A 264 -18.30 -19.11 37.52
N THR A 265 -18.07 -19.07 38.83
CA THR A 265 -18.96 -18.47 39.84
C THR A 265 -18.45 -17.13 40.39
N LEU A 266 -17.39 -16.57 39.80
CA LEU A 266 -16.71 -15.38 40.32
C LEU A 266 -17.68 -14.18 40.37
N GLY A 267 -17.75 -13.50 41.51
CA GLY A 267 -18.70 -12.43 41.79
C GLY A 267 -20.06 -12.87 42.38
N LEU A 268 -20.29 -14.17 42.62
CA LEU A 268 -21.53 -14.68 43.25
C LEU A 268 -21.39 -15.00 44.76
N TYR A 269 -20.29 -14.59 45.39
CA TYR A 269 -20.01 -14.84 46.82
C TYR A 269 -20.15 -16.30 47.29
N VAL A 270 -20.01 -17.26 46.38
CA VAL A 270 -19.93 -18.69 46.71
C VAL A 270 -18.47 -19.10 46.90
N ASP A 271 -18.16 -19.60 48.09
CA ASP A 271 -16.85 -20.22 48.38
C ASP A 271 -16.92 -21.69 47.99
N LEU A 272 -16.24 -22.06 46.90
CA LEU A 272 -16.20 -23.41 46.35
C LEU A 272 -14.77 -23.96 46.43
N HIS A 273 -14.64 -25.22 46.84
CA HIS A 273 -13.34 -25.88 46.89
C HIS A 273 -12.71 -25.89 45.49
N SER A 274 -11.59 -25.18 45.39
CA SER A 274 -10.86 -24.99 44.13
C SER A 274 -10.36 -26.31 43.56
N PRO A 275 -10.27 -26.43 42.22
CA PRO A 275 -9.72 -27.60 41.56
C PRO A 275 -8.28 -27.88 41.98
N SER A 276 -7.88 -29.14 41.87
CA SER A 276 -6.50 -29.59 42.04
C SER A 276 -6.07 -30.47 40.86
N LYS A 277 -4.94 -31.16 40.96
CA LYS A 277 -4.51 -32.11 39.94
C LYS A 277 -5.53 -33.24 39.73
N ASP A 278 -6.04 -33.80 40.83
CA ASP A 278 -6.85 -35.02 40.84
C ASP A 278 -8.32 -34.77 41.20
N TYR A 279 -8.74 -33.50 41.19
CA TYR A 279 -10.10 -33.04 41.50
C TYR A 279 -10.46 -31.85 40.60
N LEU A 280 -11.63 -31.89 39.94
CA LEU A 280 -12.04 -30.84 39.01
C LEU A 280 -12.65 -29.59 39.68
N GLY A 281 -12.88 -29.60 41.00
CA GLY A 281 -13.47 -28.49 41.76
C GLY A 281 -14.97 -28.69 42.06
N GLU A 282 -15.43 -28.11 43.18
CA GLU A 282 -16.75 -28.35 43.78
C GLU A 282 -17.94 -27.93 42.89
N TYR A 283 -17.71 -27.00 41.96
CA TYR A 283 -18.66 -26.67 40.90
C TYR A 283 -19.25 -27.92 40.21
N TRP A 284 -18.39 -28.89 39.90
CA TRP A 284 -18.78 -30.11 39.18
C TRP A 284 -19.52 -31.13 40.04
N GLU A 285 -19.62 -30.96 41.36
CA GLU A 285 -20.52 -31.78 42.20
C GLU A 285 -21.99 -31.37 42.01
N ASN A 286 -22.22 -30.14 41.56
CA ASN A 286 -23.55 -29.59 41.28
C ASN A 286 -23.95 -29.77 39.80
N PHE A 287 -22.98 -29.65 38.88
CA PHE A 287 -23.19 -29.64 37.42
C PHE A 287 -22.54 -30.82 36.70
N SER A 288 -23.25 -31.41 35.75
CA SER A 288 -22.64 -32.31 34.76
C SER A 288 -21.94 -31.49 33.67
N GLY A 289 -20.94 -32.06 33.00
CA GLY A 289 -20.18 -31.40 31.93
C GLY A 289 -20.27 -32.13 30.59
N ASP A 290 -20.44 -31.39 29.49
CA ASP A 290 -20.30 -31.83 28.09
C ASP A 290 -19.24 -30.94 27.42
N ILE A 291 -18.07 -31.50 27.14
CA ILE A 291 -16.87 -30.77 26.72
C ILE A 291 -16.49 -31.21 25.32
N GLY A 292 -16.68 -30.35 24.32
CA GLY A 292 -16.31 -30.59 22.93
C GLY A 292 -15.09 -29.78 22.50
N ILE A 293 -14.05 -30.45 22.04
CA ILE A 293 -12.85 -29.79 21.51
C ILE A 293 -12.74 -30.12 20.02
N PHE A 294 -12.75 -29.09 19.18
CA PHE A 294 -12.77 -29.19 17.72
C PHE A 294 -11.57 -28.47 17.13
N ASP A 295 -11.19 -28.77 15.88
CA ASP A 295 -10.28 -27.90 15.12
C ASP A 295 -11.05 -26.81 14.35
N SER A 296 -10.32 -25.88 13.73
CA SER A 296 -10.88 -24.81 12.88
C SER A 296 -11.68 -25.30 11.65
N ASN A 297 -11.68 -26.61 11.35
CA ASN A 297 -12.48 -27.22 10.29
C ASN A 297 -13.68 -28.02 10.86
N GLU A 298 -14.10 -27.74 12.10
CA GLU A 298 -15.16 -28.42 12.84
C GLU A 298 -14.91 -29.92 13.10
N LYS A 299 -13.67 -30.40 12.90
CA LYS A 299 -13.32 -31.80 13.18
C LYS A 299 -13.21 -31.99 14.69
N GLN A 300 -14.04 -32.86 15.27
CA GLN A 300 -13.96 -33.22 16.68
C GLN A 300 -12.61 -33.90 17.00
N LEU A 301 -11.77 -33.23 17.80
CA LEU A 301 -10.48 -33.74 18.27
C LEU A 301 -10.65 -34.60 19.52
N ALA A 302 -11.45 -34.11 20.47
CA ALA A 302 -11.81 -34.79 21.70
C ALA A 302 -13.23 -34.41 22.13
N ARG A 303 -13.93 -35.34 22.80
CA ARG A 303 -15.16 -35.04 23.52
C ARG A 303 -15.13 -35.72 24.87
N GLY A 304 -15.45 -34.97 25.91
CA GLY A 304 -15.33 -35.38 27.30
C GLY A 304 -16.62 -35.13 28.07
N TYR A 305 -16.92 -36.00 29.04
CA TYR A 305 -18.07 -35.84 29.92
C TYR A 305 -17.67 -35.85 31.39
N ILE A 306 -18.25 -34.94 32.17
CA ILE A 306 -18.14 -34.91 33.64
C ILE A 306 -19.48 -35.36 34.21
N ASN A 307 -19.47 -36.40 35.03
CA ASN A 307 -20.66 -36.83 35.76
C ASN A 307 -20.63 -36.20 37.15
N LYS A 308 -21.66 -35.42 37.51
CA LYS A 308 -21.74 -34.79 38.84
C LYS A 308 -21.75 -35.76 40.02
N LEU A 309 -22.12 -37.02 39.79
CA LEU A 309 -22.04 -38.10 40.80
C LEU A 309 -20.62 -38.64 41.01
N ASN A 310 -19.67 -38.27 40.15
CA ASN A 310 -18.24 -38.57 40.30
C ASN A 310 -17.40 -37.57 39.46
N PRO A 311 -17.24 -36.32 39.93
CA PRO A 311 -16.60 -35.24 39.18
C PRO A 311 -15.07 -35.21 39.32
N THR A 312 -14.45 -36.34 39.67
CA THR A 312 -12.99 -36.43 39.86
C THR A 312 -12.19 -36.25 38.57
N LYS A 313 -12.77 -36.61 37.41
CA LYS A 313 -12.10 -36.53 36.10
C LYS A 313 -13.07 -36.50 34.93
N ILE A 314 -12.61 -35.96 33.81
CA ILE A 314 -13.32 -36.01 32.52
C ILE A 314 -13.22 -37.42 31.94
N LYS A 315 -14.33 -37.93 31.39
CA LYS A 315 -14.39 -39.17 30.61
C LYS A 315 -14.22 -38.85 29.12
N TRP A 316 -12.99 -39.00 28.63
CA TRP A 316 -12.49 -38.74 27.27
C TRP A 316 -12.59 -39.92 26.28
#